data_AF-A0A529ZFZ4-F1
#
_entry.id   AF-A0A529ZFZ4-F1
#
_cell.length_a   1.000
_cell.length_b   1.000
_cell.length_c   1.000
_cell.angle_alpha   90.00
_cell.angle_beta   90.00
_cell.angle_gamma   90.00
#
_symmetry.space_group_name_H-M   'P 1'
#
loop_
_entity.id
_entity.type
_entity.pdbx_description
1 polymer ?
#
loop_
_entity_poly.entity_id
_entity_poly.type
_entity_poly.pdbx_seq_one_letter_code
_entity_poly.pdbx_strand_id
1 'polypeptide(L)'
;AIEALAVSRRAMAEQGIHLALAAIFGVVAEADRYFASQEPWALKKTNPERMETVLWTTAELVRRVALLCQPFIPGSAAKLLDLLAVPADKRA
;
A
#
# COMPACT_ATOMS: atom_id res chain seq x y z
N ALA A 1 -0.93 3.75 6.95
CA ALA A 1 -0.19 4.45 5.86
C ALA A 1 0.40 5.80 6.30
N ILE A 2 -0.39 6.75 6.82
CA ILE A 2 0.12 8.06 7.30
C ILE A 2 1.14 7.87 8.42
N GLU A 3 0.83 7.00 9.39
CA GLU A 3 1.75 6.65 10.46
C GLU A 3 3.05 6.02 9.94
N ALA A 4 2.95 5.05 9.03
CA ALA A 4 4.12 4.45 8.39
C ALA A 4 4.99 5.49 7.67
N LEU A 5 4.41 6.45 6.94
CA LEU A 5 5.17 7.56 6.35
C LEU A 5 5.92 8.38 7.42
N ALA A 6 5.26 8.71 8.53
CA ALA A 6 5.88 9.46 9.62
C ALA A 6 7.03 8.67 10.28
N VAL A 7 6.84 7.37 10.52
CA VAL A 7 7.88 6.47 11.05
C VAL A 7 9.03 6.34 10.06
N SER A 8 8.76 6.09 8.77
CA SER A 8 9.79 5.97 7.73
C SER A 8 10.62 7.25 7.61
N ARG A 9 10.00 8.44 7.68
CA ARG A 9 10.75 9.72 7.65
C ARG A 9 11.71 9.86 8.83
N ARG A 10 11.26 9.55 10.05
CA ARG A 10 12.12 9.59 11.25
C ARG A 10 13.25 8.58 11.14
N ALA A 11 12.92 7.34 10.81
CA ALA A 11 13.91 6.27 10.67
C ALA A 11 14.98 6.60 9.62
N MET A 12 14.59 7.16 8.47
CA MET A 12 15.53 7.54 7.41
C MET A 12 16.45 8.71 7.82
N ALA A 13 16.00 9.62 8.70
CA ALA A 13 16.84 10.69 9.22
C ALA A 13 18.02 10.17 10.07
N GLU A 14 17.86 9.00 10.68
CA GLU A 14 18.85 8.31 11.50
C GLU A 14 19.48 7.10 10.79
N GLN A 15 19.34 7.01 9.45
CA GLN A 15 19.86 5.91 8.63
C GLN A 15 19.30 4.52 9.01
N GLY A 16 18.17 4.47 9.72
CA GLY A 16 17.44 3.27 10.12
C GLY A 16 16.60 2.66 8.99
N ILE A 17 17.24 2.28 7.88
CA ILE A 17 16.57 1.76 6.66
C ILE A 17 15.66 0.57 6.97
N HIS A 18 16.14 -0.36 7.81
CA HIS A 18 15.39 -1.56 8.22
C HIS A 18 14.13 -1.21 9.02
N LEU A 19 14.16 -0.16 9.84
CA LEU A 19 12.99 0.31 10.59
C LEU A 19 11.95 0.96 9.67
N ALA A 20 12.41 1.73 8.67
CA ALA A 20 11.53 2.31 7.66
C ALA A 20 10.80 1.21 6.88
N LEU A 21 11.52 0.17 6.45
CA LEU A 21 10.94 -0.99 5.76
C LEU A 21 10.00 -1.80 6.66
N ALA A 22 10.37 -2.04 7.93
CA ALA A 22 9.50 -2.73 8.89
C ALA A 22 8.17 -2.00 9.08
N ALA A 23 8.18 -0.66 9.18
CA ALA A 23 6.96 0.13 9.28
C ALA A 23 6.08 0.04 8.02
N ILE A 24 6.68 0.07 6.83
CA ILE A 24 5.96 -0.05 5.55
C ILE A 24 5.31 -1.44 5.42
N PHE A 25 6.09 -2.51 5.63
CA PHE A 25 5.59 -3.88 5.48
C PHE A 25 4.66 -4.32 6.61
N GLY A 26 4.74 -3.69 7.78
CA GLY A 26 3.72 -3.85 8.83
C GLY A 26 2.32 -3.43 8.33
N VAL A 27 2.22 -2.33 7.58
CA VAL A 27 0.96 -1.90 6.96
C VAL A 27 0.49 -2.88 5.88
N VAL A 28 1.42 -3.48 5.11
CA VAL A 28 1.09 -4.50 4.12
C VAL A 28 0.48 -5.73 4.79
N ALA A 29 1.05 -6.18 5.91
CA ALA A 29 0.53 -7.33 6.65
C ALA A 29 -0.89 -7.08 7.20
N GLU A 30 -1.18 -5.86 7.69
CA GLU A 30 -2.54 -5.49 8.09
C GLU A 30 -3.50 -5.41 6.90
N ALA A 31 -3.03 -4.92 5.75
CA ALA A 31 -3.84 -4.86 4.54
C ALA A 31 -4.27 -6.24 4.04
N ASP A 32 -3.34 -7.20 4.09
CA ASP A 32 -3.61 -8.59 3.70
C ASP A 32 -4.64 -9.24 4.64
N ARG A 33 -4.48 -9.06 5.97
CA ARG A 33 -5.48 -9.46 6.96
C ARG A 33 -6.85 -8.85 6.70
N TYR A 34 -6.90 -7.55 6.43
CA TYR A 34 -8.14 -6.86 6.09
C TYR A 34 -8.78 -7.48 4.84
N PHE A 35 -8.03 -7.59 3.74
CA PHE A 35 -8.54 -8.10 2.47
C PHE A 35 -9.11 -9.53 2.61
N ALA A 36 -8.37 -10.41 3.28
CA ALA A 36 -8.81 -11.77 3.56
C ALA A 36 -10.09 -11.79 4.41
N SER A 37 -10.16 -11.00 5.48
CA SER A 37 -11.33 -10.95 6.38
C SER A 37 -12.60 -10.40 5.72
N GLN A 38 -12.46 -9.61 4.65
CA GLN A 38 -13.61 -9.02 3.94
C GLN A 38 -14.16 -9.94 2.84
N GLU A 39 -13.41 -10.96 2.42
CA GLU A 39 -13.80 -11.94 1.40
C GLU A 39 -14.51 -11.33 0.16
N PRO A 40 -13.88 -10.36 -0.55
CA PRO A 40 -14.57 -9.61 -1.60
C PRO A 40 -15.10 -10.48 -2.75
N TRP A 41 -14.51 -11.65 -2.99
CA TRP A 41 -15.01 -12.64 -3.95
C TRP A 41 -16.40 -13.17 -3.60
N ALA A 42 -16.72 -13.30 -2.30
CA ALA A 42 -18.04 -13.70 -1.83
C ALA A 42 -19.05 -12.56 -1.97
N LEU A 43 -18.61 -11.33 -1.69
CA LEU A 43 -19.43 -10.11 -1.80
C LEU A 43 -19.88 -9.80 -3.22
N LYS A 44 -19.17 -10.28 -4.24
CA LYS A 44 -19.52 -10.08 -5.66
C LYS A 44 -20.97 -10.44 -6.00
N LYS A 45 -21.55 -11.43 -5.32
CA LYS A 45 -22.93 -11.89 -5.57
C LYS A 45 -23.96 -11.30 -4.60
N THR A 46 -23.53 -10.93 -3.39
CA THR A 46 -24.43 -10.57 -2.28
C THR A 46 -24.47 -9.08 -2.00
N ASN A 47 -23.34 -8.38 -2.15
CA ASN A 47 -23.24 -6.95 -1.92
C ASN A 47 -22.08 -6.33 -2.75
N PRO A 48 -22.32 -6.05 -4.04
CA PRO A 48 -21.30 -5.50 -4.94
C PRO A 48 -20.76 -4.13 -4.50
N GLU A 49 -21.60 -3.25 -3.94
CA GLU A 49 -21.16 -1.93 -3.44
C GLU A 49 -20.13 -2.07 -2.30
N ARG A 50 -20.34 -3.04 -1.40
CA ARG A 50 -19.37 -3.35 -0.36
C ARG A 50 -18.09 -3.93 -0.94
N MET A 51 -18.17 -4.82 -1.93
CA MET A 51 -17.01 -5.35 -2.63
C MET A 51 -16.17 -4.22 -3.23
N GLU A 52 -16.79 -3.27 -3.94
CA GLU A 52 -16.11 -2.11 -4.53
C GLU A 52 -15.39 -1.28 -3.47
N THR A 53 -16.02 -1.06 -2.32
CA THR A 53 -15.39 -0.36 -1.19
C THR A 53 -14.14 -1.07 -0.68
N VAL A 54 -14.19 -2.39 -0.56
CA VAL A 54 -13.05 -3.22 -0.12
C VAL A 54 -11.92 -3.17 -1.15
N LEU A 55 -12.24 -3.33 -2.43
CA LEU A 55 -11.28 -3.26 -3.53
C LEU A 55 -10.63 -1.88 -3.62
N TRP A 56 -11.42 -0.81 -3.52
CA TRP A 56 -10.92 0.56 -3.54
C TRP A 56 -9.96 0.81 -2.36
N THR A 57 -10.35 0.43 -1.15
CA THR A 57 -9.53 0.60 0.06
C THR A 57 -8.19 -0.13 -0.07
N THR A 58 -8.23 -1.35 -0.61
CA THR A 58 -7.04 -2.17 -0.83
C THR A 58 -6.15 -1.55 -1.89
N ALA A 59 -6.69 -1.16 -3.05
CA ALA A 59 -5.94 -0.53 -4.12
C ALA A 59 -5.28 0.79 -3.69
N GLU A 60 -5.98 1.63 -2.92
CA GLU A 60 -5.43 2.88 -2.39
C GLU A 60 -4.31 2.64 -1.38
N LEU A 61 -4.41 1.58 -0.56
CA LEU A 61 -3.33 1.19 0.34
C LEU A 61 -2.09 0.72 -0.44
N VAL A 62 -2.28 -0.15 -1.45
CA VAL A 62 -1.19 -0.62 -2.31
C VAL A 62 -0.51 0.55 -3.01
N ARG A 63 -1.28 1.53 -3.51
CA ARG A 63 -0.73 2.76 -4.10
C ARG A 63 0.22 3.49 -3.15
N ARG A 64 -0.20 3.71 -1.90
CA ARG A 64 0.60 4.40 -0.88
C ARG A 64 1.86 3.62 -0.52
N VAL A 65 1.76 2.29 -0.36
CA VAL A 65 2.92 1.44 -0.10
C VAL A 65 3.90 1.49 -1.26
N ALA A 66 3.42 1.40 -2.50
CA ALA A 66 4.28 1.47 -3.68
C ALA A 66 5.05 2.79 -3.75
N LEU A 67 4.41 3.93 -3.43
CA LEU A 67 5.09 5.23 -3.32
C LEU A 67 6.20 5.23 -2.27
N LEU A 68 5.94 4.68 -1.08
CA LEU A 68 6.92 4.58 0.02
C LEU A 68 8.07 3.63 -0.31
N CYS A 69 7.82 2.63 -1.16
CA CYS A 69 8.81 1.64 -1.57
C CYS A 69 9.75 2.11 -2.69
N GLN A 70 9.45 3.22 -3.37
CA GLN A 70 10.28 3.73 -4.48
C GLN A 70 11.78 3.88 -4.15
N PRO A 71 12.19 4.36 -2.95
CA PRO A 71 13.61 4.51 -2.62
C PRO A 71 14.35 3.17 -2.40
N PHE A 72 13.63 2.06 -2.19
CA PHE A 72 14.21 0.77 -1.84
C PHE A 72 14.15 -0.25 -2.98
N ILE A 73 13.03 -0.28 -3.72
CA ILE A 73 12.76 -1.22 -4.81
C ILE A 73 12.16 -0.49 -6.03
N PRO A 74 12.87 0.49 -6.63
CA PRO A 74 12.32 1.44 -7.61
C PRO A 74 11.66 0.75 -8.82
N GLY A 75 12.28 -0.29 -9.36
CA GLY A 75 11.73 -1.03 -10.50
C GLY A 75 10.41 -1.73 -10.19
N SER A 76 10.29 -2.39 -9.04
CA SER A 76 9.07 -3.09 -8.63
C SER A 76 7.98 -2.11 -8.18
N ALA A 77 8.35 -1.04 -7.48
CA ALA A 77 7.45 0.02 -7.09
C ALA A 77 6.82 0.73 -8.30
N ALA A 78 7.62 1.04 -9.32
CA ALA A 78 7.13 1.63 -10.56
C ALA A 78 6.11 0.72 -11.26
N LYS A 79 6.41 -0.58 -11.39
CA LYS A 79 5.49 -1.57 -11.97
C LYS A 79 4.16 -1.65 -11.22
N LEU A 80 4.17 -1.60 -9.89
CA LEU A 80 2.94 -1.57 -9.09
C LEU A 80 2.13 -0.29 -9.33
N LEU A 81 2.79 0.86 -9.42
CA LEU A 81 2.14 2.14 -9.71
C LEU A 81 1.57 2.20 -11.14
N ASP A 82 2.21 1.52 -12.11
CA ASP A 82 1.69 1.34 -13.46
C ASP A 82 0.41 0.50 -13.48
N LEU A 83 0.38 -0.63 -12.75
CA LEU A 83 -0.81 -1.49 -12.63
C LEU A 83 -2.00 -0.76 -11.99
N LEU A 84 -1.73 0.21 -11.12
CA LEU A 84 -2.74 1.07 -10.50
C LEU A 84 -3.04 2.34 -11.29
N ALA A 85 -2.49 2.47 -12.51
CA ALA A 85 -2.68 3.62 -13.40
C ALA A 85 -2.34 4.98 -12.76
N VAL A 86 -1.35 5.02 -11.85
CA VAL A 86 -0.92 6.27 -11.22
C VAL A 86 -0.08 7.07 -12.22
N PRO A 87 -0.46 8.30 -12.59
CA PRO A 87 0.33 9.12 -13.51
C PRO A 87 1.75 9.37 -12.98
N ALA A 88 2.75 9.44 -13.87
CA ALA A 88 4.16 9.59 -13.46
C ALA A 88 4.42 10.87 -12.63
N ASP A 89 3.73 11.97 -12.95
CA ASP A 89 3.77 13.24 -12.22
C ASP A 89 3.14 13.17 -10.82
N LYS A 90 2.42 12.09 -10.51
CA LYS A 90 1.81 11.83 -9.19
C LYS A 90 2.60 10.84 -8.34
N ARG A 91 3.82 10.48 -8.76
CA ARG A 91 4.70 9.52 -8.05
C ARG A 91 5.81 10.17 -7.23
N ALA A 92 6.00 11.49 -7.36
CA ALA A 92 7.02 12.26 -6.65
C ALA A 92 6.55 12.73 -5.27
#